data_AF-A0A957KH91-F1
#
_entry.id   AF-A0A957KH91-F1
#
_cell.length_a   1.000
_cell.length_b   1.000
_cell.length_c   1.000
_cell.angle_alpha   90.00
_cell.angle_beta   90.00
_cell.angle_gamma   90.00
#
_symmetry.space_group_name_H-M   'P 1'
#
loop_
_entity.id
_entity.type
_entity.pdbx_description
1 polymer ?
#
loop_
_entity_poly.entity_id
_entity_poly.type
_entity_poly.pdbx_seq_one_letter_code
_entity_poly.pdbx_strand_id
1 'polypeptide(L)'
;MKIRPFTATDADYTAFFAVFDAVWVDQKVDPDHFRHHDAGWNQDYLYARLLAEEAGQVVGVAIGMEGWWLTEPGSFYLNVLVHPDWRRRAIGSELYQSIKAEIRATGKAIRHYTAETRADQVGGLAFLARHGYSEQSRYPRSELQLADVDWSRLASSDARMAELGITIEPLSELMASHPDWREQLYELEWIFEQDEPSPD
;
A
#
# COMPACT_ATOMS: atom_id res chain seq x y z
N MET A 1 26.08 7.61 4.45
CA MET A 1 24.96 6.72 4.05
C MET A 1 25.34 5.77 2.91
N LYS A 2 24.78 4.55 2.91
CA LYS A 2 24.84 3.56 1.82
C LYS A 2 23.41 3.17 1.44
N ILE A 3 23.10 3.04 0.16
CA ILE A 3 21.80 2.49 -0.31
C ILE A 3 22.06 1.10 -0.88
N ARG A 4 21.22 0.13 -0.52
CA ARG A 4 21.28 -1.24 -1.05
C ARG A 4 19.89 -1.80 -1.35
N PRO A 5 19.77 -2.84 -2.20
CA PRO A 5 18.52 -3.56 -2.37
C PRO A 5 18.06 -4.25 -1.08
N PHE A 6 16.74 -4.33 -0.94
CA PHE A 6 16.06 -5.25 -0.03
C PHE A 6 16.08 -6.66 -0.64
N THR A 7 16.50 -7.67 0.13
CA THR A 7 16.68 -9.04 -0.37
C THR A 7 15.75 -10.06 0.30
N ALA A 8 14.69 -9.59 0.98
CA ALA A 8 13.68 -10.44 1.63
C ALA A 8 14.24 -11.42 2.68
N THR A 9 15.35 -11.05 3.33
CA THR A 9 15.84 -11.77 4.52
C THR A 9 15.10 -11.31 5.77
N ASP A 10 15.11 -12.12 6.84
CA ASP A 10 14.48 -11.74 8.11
C ASP A 10 15.05 -10.44 8.70
N ALA A 11 16.35 -10.21 8.52
CA ALA A 11 17.00 -8.97 8.94
C ALA A 11 16.46 -7.76 8.15
N ASP A 12 16.22 -7.93 6.85
CA ASP A 12 15.68 -6.88 6.00
C ASP A 12 14.22 -6.56 6.31
N TYR A 13 13.38 -7.57 6.54
CA TYR A 13 11.99 -7.34 6.99
C TYR A 13 11.99 -6.64 8.35
N THR A 14 12.81 -7.09 9.30
CA THR A 14 12.94 -6.45 10.63
C THR A 14 13.35 -4.98 10.49
N ALA A 15 14.33 -4.69 9.65
CA ALA A 15 14.82 -3.34 9.42
C ALA A 15 13.81 -2.45 8.68
N PHE A 16 13.09 -3.02 7.71
CA PHE A 16 11.98 -2.35 7.03
C PHE A 16 10.90 -1.93 8.02
N PHE A 17 10.42 -2.88 8.85
CA PHE A 17 9.35 -2.61 9.80
C PHE A 17 9.78 -1.65 10.91
N ALA A 18 11.04 -1.66 11.32
CA ALA A 18 11.56 -0.65 12.25
C ALA A 18 11.42 0.79 11.71
N VAL A 19 11.63 1.01 10.41
CA VAL A 19 11.39 2.31 9.77
C VAL A 19 9.90 2.57 9.59
N PHE A 20 9.15 1.58 9.10
CA PHE A 20 7.71 1.69 8.86
C PHE A 20 6.95 2.08 10.13
N ASP A 21 7.14 1.34 11.21
CA ASP A 21 6.46 1.55 12.49
C ASP A 21 6.83 2.90 13.12
N ALA A 22 8.06 3.37 12.90
CA ALA A 22 8.49 4.69 13.35
C ALA A 22 7.83 5.83 12.56
N VAL A 23 7.45 5.60 11.30
CA VAL A 23 6.75 6.60 10.48
C VAL A 23 5.23 6.53 10.70
N TRP A 24 4.67 5.33 10.81
CA TRP A 24 3.24 5.06 10.91
C TRP A 24 2.88 4.41 12.24
N VAL A 25 3.02 5.17 13.32
CA VAL A 25 2.87 4.67 14.70
C VAL A 25 1.49 4.06 15.00
N ASP A 26 0.46 4.52 14.29
CA ASP A 26 -0.94 4.11 14.38
C ASP A 26 -1.33 3.01 13.38
N GLN A 27 -0.41 2.60 12.50
CA GLN A 27 -0.64 1.50 11.58
C GLN A 27 0.09 0.26 12.08
N LYS A 28 -0.67 -0.83 12.26
CA LYS A 28 -0.11 -2.15 12.57
C LYS A 28 -0.32 -3.04 11.37
N VAL A 29 0.80 -3.42 10.77
CA VAL A 29 0.85 -4.38 9.66
C VAL A 29 1.41 -5.67 10.22
N ASP A 30 0.77 -6.79 9.87
CA ASP A 30 1.30 -8.12 10.17
C ASP A 30 2.47 -8.43 9.21
N PRO A 31 3.71 -8.64 9.72
CA PRO A 31 4.86 -8.99 8.89
C PRO A 31 4.65 -10.27 8.07
N ASP A 32 3.87 -11.24 8.57
CA ASP A 32 3.64 -12.49 7.85
C ASP A 32 2.71 -12.29 6.66
N HIS A 33 1.70 -11.42 6.80
CA HIS A 33 0.86 -10.99 5.67
C HIS A 33 1.70 -10.29 4.59
N PHE A 34 2.63 -9.43 5.01
CA PHE A 34 3.51 -8.73 4.07
C PHE A 34 4.47 -9.69 3.33
N ARG A 35 5.02 -10.69 4.03
CA ARG A 35 5.82 -11.77 3.41
C ARG A 35 5.02 -12.62 2.43
N HIS A 36 3.77 -12.92 2.78
CA HIS A 36 2.87 -13.67 1.92
C HIS A 36 2.60 -12.91 0.61
N HIS A 37 2.30 -11.61 0.71
CA HIS A 37 2.12 -10.75 -0.45
C HIS A 37 3.37 -10.70 -1.34
N ASP A 38 4.56 -10.54 -0.74
CA ASP A 38 5.82 -10.54 -1.48
C ASP A 38 6.08 -11.87 -2.23
N ALA A 39 5.74 -13.01 -1.62
CA ALA A 39 5.89 -14.32 -2.24
C ALA A 39 4.90 -14.54 -3.41
N GLY A 40 3.74 -13.87 -3.38
CA GLY A 40 2.72 -13.94 -4.41
C GLY A 40 2.91 -12.93 -5.56
N TRP A 41 3.90 -12.05 -5.48
CA TRP A 41 4.08 -11.00 -6.49
C TRP A 41 4.41 -11.57 -7.88
N ASN A 42 3.73 -11.06 -8.92
CA ASN A 42 4.01 -11.44 -10.29
C ASN A 42 5.35 -10.83 -10.76
N GLN A 43 6.33 -11.71 -11.02
CA GLN A 43 7.70 -11.34 -11.37
C GLN A 43 7.86 -10.65 -12.73
N ASP A 44 6.81 -10.63 -13.58
CA ASP A 44 6.81 -9.88 -14.85
C ASP A 44 6.72 -8.35 -14.63
N TYR A 45 6.30 -7.94 -13.44
CA TYR A 45 6.13 -6.55 -13.05
C TYR A 45 7.20 -6.12 -12.04
N LEU A 46 7.72 -4.91 -12.23
CA LEU A 46 8.71 -4.37 -11.31
C LEU A 46 8.15 -4.27 -9.90
N TYR A 47 8.89 -4.81 -8.92
CA TYR A 47 8.71 -4.50 -7.51
C TYR A 47 10.07 -4.47 -6.82
N ALA A 48 10.61 -3.26 -6.69
CA ALA A 48 11.91 -3.00 -6.14
C ALA A 48 11.79 -2.26 -4.81
N ARG A 49 12.66 -2.64 -3.87
CA ARG A 49 12.79 -1.97 -2.57
C ARG A 49 14.24 -1.71 -2.27
N LEU A 50 14.52 -0.51 -1.76
CA LEU A 50 15.86 -0.06 -1.40
C LEU A 50 15.88 0.33 0.08
N LEU A 51 16.97 -0.02 0.76
CA LEU A 51 17.23 0.32 2.15
C LEU A 51 18.40 1.31 2.23
N ALA A 52 18.21 2.42 2.92
CA ALA A 52 19.25 3.37 3.25
C ALA A 52 19.84 3.04 4.61
N GLU A 53 21.14 2.76 4.65
CA GLU A 53 21.91 2.45 5.84
C GLU A 53 22.78 3.63 6.26
N GLU A 54 22.70 4.01 7.52
CA GLU A 54 23.57 5.01 8.13
C GLU A 54 23.87 4.64 9.59
N ALA A 55 25.11 4.85 10.04
CA ALA A 55 25.55 4.48 11.38
C ALA A 55 25.22 3.03 11.79
N GLY A 56 25.28 2.09 10.84
CA GLY A 56 25.06 0.66 11.10
C GLY A 56 23.59 0.23 11.24
N GLN A 57 22.63 1.10 10.93
CA GLN A 57 21.21 0.76 10.94
C GLN A 57 20.52 1.22 9.66
N VAL A 58 19.39 0.60 9.32
CA VAL A 58 18.52 1.09 8.25
C VAL A 58 17.72 2.28 8.78
N VAL A 59 17.79 3.40 8.08
CA VAL A 59 17.20 4.69 8.47
C VAL A 59 16.17 5.19 7.46
N GLY A 60 16.04 4.52 6.32
CA GLY A 60 15.07 4.85 5.30
C GLY A 60 14.84 3.72 4.32
N VAL A 61 13.69 3.78 3.66
CA VAL A 61 13.20 2.79 2.71
C VAL A 61 12.65 3.51 1.49
N ALA A 62 12.90 2.98 0.30
CA ALA A 62 12.15 3.31 -0.91
C ALA A 62 11.49 2.08 -1.51
N ILE A 63 10.30 2.26 -2.05
CA ILE A 63 9.51 1.26 -2.74
C ILE A 63 9.21 1.81 -4.13
N GLY A 64 9.40 0.98 -5.16
CA GLY A 64 8.99 1.26 -6.52
C GLY A 64 8.33 0.05 -7.12
N MET A 65 7.11 0.21 -7.61
CA MET A 65 6.36 -0.87 -8.23
C MET A 65 5.64 -0.41 -9.49
N GLU A 66 5.54 -1.32 -10.45
CA GLU A 66 4.72 -1.12 -11.65
C GLU A 66 3.26 -1.37 -11.31
N GLY A 67 2.39 -0.42 -11.66
CA GLY A 67 0.95 -0.50 -11.41
C GLY A 67 0.28 -1.49 -12.36
N TRP A 68 0.50 -2.79 -12.16
CA TRP A 68 -0.01 -3.83 -13.05
C TRP A 68 -1.53 -3.97 -13.05
N TRP A 69 -2.18 -3.48 -11.98
CA TRP A 69 -3.64 -3.37 -11.87
C TRP A 69 -4.21 -2.18 -12.66
N LEU A 70 -3.37 -1.28 -13.17
CA LEU A 70 -3.84 -0.13 -13.95
C LEU A 70 -4.01 -0.51 -15.41
N THR A 71 -5.07 0.01 -16.02
CA THR A 71 -5.41 -0.22 -17.42
C THR A 71 -4.40 0.40 -18.39
N GLU A 72 -3.72 1.48 -17.98
CA GLU A 72 -2.69 2.15 -18.77
C GLU A 72 -1.24 1.71 -18.42
N PRO A 73 -0.49 1.14 -19.37
CA PRO A 73 0.92 0.81 -19.16
C PRO A 73 1.80 2.04 -18.93
N GLY A 74 2.80 1.90 -18.06
CA GLY A 74 3.81 2.92 -17.80
C GLY A 74 3.53 3.80 -16.57
N SER A 75 2.57 3.41 -15.73
CA SER A 75 2.39 3.94 -14.39
C SER A 75 3.27 3.21 -13.38
N PHE A 76 3.98 3.97 -12.54
CA PHE A 76 4.82 3.44 -11.48
C PHE A 76 4.53 4.11 -10.15
N TYR A 77 4.17 3.32 -9.15
CA TYR A 77 4.03 3.79 -7.78
C TYR A 77 5.39 3.90 -7.10
N LEU A 78 5.55 4.98 -6.32
CA LEU A 78 6.74 5.28 -5.54
C LEU A 78 6.35 5.66 -4.11
N ASN A 79 7.05 5.08 -3.14
CA ASN A 79 6.95 5.48 -1.74
C ASN A 79 8.33 5.59 -1.11
N VAL A 80 8.53 6.59 -0.25
CA VAL A 80 9.78 6.83 0.46
C VAL A 80 9.48 7.11 1.93
N LEU A 81 10.04 6.26 2.80
CA LEU A 81 9.94 6.39 4.24
C LEU A 81 11.32 6.71 4.80
N VAL A 82 11.40 7.71 5.67
CA VAL A 82 12.63 8.05 6.40
C VAL A 82 12.29 8.12 7.87
N HIS A 83 13.06 7.39 8.67
CA HIS A 83 12.93 7.36 10.13
C HIS A 83 12.91 8.81 10.66
N PRO A 84 11.96 9.19 11.54
CA PRO A 84 11.78 10.58 11.98
C PRO A 84 13.07 11.28 12.41
N ASP A 85 13.91 10.62 13.19
CA ASP A 85 15.18 11.16 13.71
C ASP A 85 16.28 11.40 12.65
N TRP A 86 16.10 10.82 11.46
CA TRP A 86 17.04 10.88 10.34
C TRP A 86 16.55 11.78 9.19
N ARG A 87 15.40 12.42 9.36
CA ARG A 87 14.85 13.36 8.37
C ARG A 87 15.72 14.60 8.23
N ARG A 88 15.51 15.33 7.12
CA ARG A 88 16.22 16.58 6.77
C ARG A 88 17.73 16.44 6.54
N ARG A 89 18.19 15.23 6.20
CA ARG A 89 19.60 14.89 5.90
C ARG A 89 19.80 14.40 4.45
N ALA A 90 18.96 14.86 3.52
CA ALA A 90 18.91 14.43 2.10
C ALA A 90 18.59 12.95 1.81
N ILE A 91 18.57 12.07 2.81
CA ILE A 91 18.24 10.63 2.71
C ILE A 91 17.04 10.35 1.81
N GLY A 92 15.90 11.01 2.05
CA GLY A 92 14.69 10.79 1.26
C GLY A 92 14.83 11.19 -0.21
N SER A 93 15.57 12.25 -0.52
CA SER A 93 15.84 12.66 -1.90
C SER A 93 16.78 11.68 -2.60
N GLU A 94 17.79 11.16 -1.91
CA GLU A 94 18.68 10.15 -2.48
C GLU A 94 17.94 8.84 -2.76
N LEU A 95 17.17 8.33 -1.78
CA LEU A 95 16.29 7.17 -1.94
C LEU A 95 15.33 7.32 -3.12
N TYR A 96 14.67 8.49 -3.24
CA TYR A 96 13.76 8.80 -4.35
C TYR A 96 14.45 8.76 -5.72
N GLN A 97 15.67 9.29 -5.83
CA GLN A 97 16.42 9.22 -7.10
C GLN A 97 16.88 7.80 -7.40
N SER A 98 17.34 7.05 -6.39
CA SER A 98 17.78 5.67 -6.55
C SER A 98 16.66 4.76 -7.03
N ILE A 99 15.47 4.84 -6.43
CA ILE A 99 14.34 3.99 -6.87
C ILE A 99 13.84 4.36 -8.26
N LYS A 100 13.91 5.65 -8.65
CA LYS A 100 13.62 6.06 -10.04
C LYS A 100 14.66 5.56 -11.03
N ALA A 101 15.91 5.41 -10.60
CA ALA A 101 16.95 4.80 -11.43
C ALA A 101 16.66 3.31 -11.65
N GLU A 102 16.22 2.57 -10.61
CA GLU A 102 15.76 1.17 -10.75
C GLU A 102 14.60 1.06 -11.75
N ILE A 103 13.59 1.93 -11.63
CA ILE A 103 12.46 1.96 -12.59
C ILE A 103 12.95 2.21 -14.02
N ARG A 104 13.82 3.20 -14.22
CA ARG A 104 14.37 3.51 -15.56
C ARG A 104 15.22 2.36 -16.13
N ALA A 105 15.92 1.62 -15.27
CA ALA A 105 16.76 0.50 -15.69
C ALA A 105 15.96 -0.66 -16.29
N THR A 106 14.65 -0.75 -16.02
CA THR A 106 13.76 -1.71 -16.68
C THR A 106 13.61 -1.47 -18.19
N GLY A 107 13.91 -0.25 -18.67
CA GLY A 107 13.70 0.14 -20.07
C GLY A 107 12.23 0.32 -20.48
N LYS A 108 11.28 0.12 -19.55
CA LYS A 108 9.85 0.34 -19.80
C LYS A 108 9.56 1.84 -19.98
N ALA A 109 8.58 2.15 -20.82
CA ALA A 109 8.12 3.53 -20.98
C ALA A 109 7.48 4.02 -19.68
N ILE A 110 7.82 5.22 -19.25
CA ILE A 110 7.30 5.84 -18.02
C ILE A 110 6.40 6.99 -18.43
N ARG A 111 5.10 6.87 -18.16
CA ARG A 111 4.10 7.92 -18.41
C ARG A 111 4.02 8.88 -17.23
N HIS A 112 3.82 8.33 -16.05
CA HIS A 112 3.71 9.09 -14.82
C HIS A 112 4.20 8.27 -13.62
N TYR A 113 4.46 8.97 -12.52
CA TYR A 113 4.71 8.35 -11.23
C TYR A 113 3.55 8.67 -10.30
N THR A 114 3.05 7.67 -9.59
CA THR A 114 2.09 7.86 -8.49
C THR A 114 2.81 7.75 -7.15
N ALA A 115 2.28 8.42 -6.15
CA ALA A 115 2.76 8.37 -4.78
C ALA A 115 1.63 8.82 -3.86
N GLU A 116 1.65 8.34 -2.62
CA GLU A 116 0.66 8.71 -1.62
C GLU A 116 1.32 9.13 -0.32
N THR A 117 0.63 9.96 0.45
CA THR A 117 0.98 10.25 1.83
C THR A 117 -0.26 10.74 2.56
N ARG A 118 -0.25 10.68 3.89
CA ARG A 118 -1.37 11.20 4.68
C ARG A 118 -1.35 12.72 4.73
N ALA A 119 -2.55 13.32 4.80
CA ALA A 119 -2.71 14.76 4.87
C ALA A 119 -2.04 15.40 6.11
N ASP A 120 -1.84 14.64 7.19
CA ASP A 120 -1.15 15.08 8.39
C ASP A 120 0.38 14.98 8.30
N GLN A 121 0.92 14.30 7.28
CA GLN A 121 2.36 14.25 7.00
C GLN A 121 2.79 15.46 6.17
N VAL A 122 2.77 16.65 6.79
CA VAL A 122 3.14 17.92 6.14
C VAL A 122 4.51 17.85 5.45
N GLY A 123 5.48 17.18 6.08
CA GLY A 123 6.81 16.97 5.49
C GLY A 123 6.80 16.08 4.24
N GLY A 124 5.94 15.07 4.21
CA GLY A 124 5.72 14.20 3.06
C GLY A 124 5.05 14.95 1.90
N LEU A 125 4.00 15.71 2.18
CA LEU A 125 3.33 16.57 1.20
C LEU A 125 4.30 17.58 0.56
N ALA A 126 5.10 18.27 1.38
CA ALA A 126 6.10 19.21 0.90
C ALA A 126 7.21 18.53 0.08
N PHE A 127 7.57 17.29 0.43
CA PHE A 127 8.54 16.50 -0.33
C PHE A 127 7.99 16.14 -1.73
N LEU A 128 6.76 15.65 -1.81
CA LEU A 128 6.09 15.34 -3.07
C LEU A 128 5.94 16.59 -3.95
N ALA A 129 5.46 17.71 -3.40
CA ALA A 129 5.34 18.97 -4.14
C ALA A 129 6.70 19.43 -4.71
N ARG A 130 7.78 19.33 -3.93
CA ARG A 130 9.15 19.65 -4.40
C ARG A 130 9.61 18.77 -5.55
N HIS A 131 9.12 17.53 -5.63
CA HIS A 131 9.41 16.60 -6.71
C HIS A 131 8.42 16.69 -7.89
N GLY A 132 7.54 17.70 -7.90
CA GLY A 132 6.64 18.00 -9.00
C GLY A 132 5.32 17.23 -8.99
N TYR A 133 5.00 16.54 -7.90
CA TYR A 133 3.70 15.90 -7.72
C TYR A 133 2.62 16.94 -7.44
N SER A 134 1.41 16.64 -7.91
CA SER A 134 0.19 17.36 -7.57
C SER A 134 -0.84 16.38 -7.01
N GLU A 135 -1.68 16.84 -6.07
CA GLU A 135 -2.75 16.02 -5.50
C GLU A 135 -3.81 15.74 -6.58
N GLN A 136 -4.10 14.46 -6.82
CA GLN A 136 -5.11 14.01 -7.79
C GLN A 136 -6.38 13.53 -7.09
N SER A 137 -6.23 12.83 -5.96
CA SER A 137 -7.34 12.29 -5.18
C SER A 137 -7.02 12.31 -3.69
N ARG A 138 -8.08 12.17 -2.88
CA ARG A 138 -8.00 12.09 -1.43
C ARG A 138 -9.05 11.10 -0.91
N TYR A 139 -8.59 10.12 -0.16
CA TYR A 139 -9.45 9.11 0.45
C TYR A 139 -9.53 9.35 1.96
N PRO A 140 -10.72 9.62 2.52
CA PRO A 140 -10.88 9.72 3.97
C PRO A 140 -10.71 8.34 4.58
N ARG A 141 -9.93 8.27 5.67
CA ARG A 141 -9.79 7.05 6.45
C ARG A 141 -10.86 7.02 7.54
N SER A 142 -11.68 5.97 7.54
CA SER A 142 -12.67 5.72 8.58
C SER A 142 -12.20 4.55 9.45
N GLU A 143 -12.09 4.79 10.75
CA GLU A 143 -11.66 3.79 11.73
C GLU A 143 -12.72 3.66 12.82
N LEU A 144 -12.96 2.43 13.29
CA LEU A 144 -13.95 2.13 14.31
C LEU A 144 -13.33 1.26 15.41
N GLN A 145 -13.28 1.77 16.64
CA GLN A 145 -12.85 1.01 17.80
C GLN A 145 -14.00 0.10 18.26
N LEU A 146 -13.91 -1.20 17.94
CA LEU A 146 -15.00 -2.16 18.22
C LEU A 146 -15.37 -2.26 19.70
N ALA A 147 -14.43 -2.00 20.61
CA ALA A 147 -14.67 -2.01 22.06
C ALA A 147 -15.62 -0.89 22.52
N ASP A 148 -15.68 0.20 21.76
CA ASP A 148 -16.50 1.38 22.08
C ASP A 148 -17.84 1.38 21.33
N VAL A 149 -18.09 0.34 20.51
CA VAL A 149 -19.32 0.23 19.72
C VAL A 149 -20.49 -0.13 20.63
N ASP A 150 -21.50 0.73 20.62
CA ASP A 150 -22.82 0.42 21.15
C ASP A 150 -23.60 -0.43 20.13
N TRP A 151 -23.46 -1.75 20.27
CA TRP A 151 -24.09 -2.74 19.38
C TRP A 151 -25.62 -2.68 19.37
N SER A 152 -26.25 -2.07 20.39
CA SER A 152 -27.71 -1.91 20.42
C SER A 152 -28.21 -1.04 19.26
N ARG A 153 -27.37 -0.16 18.71
CA ARG A 153 -27.68 0.65 17.52
C ARG A 153 -27.83 -0.18 16.24
N LEU A 154 -27.31 -1.41 16.24
CA LEU A 154 -27.40 -2.34 15.12
C LEU A 154 -28.42 -3.46 15.37
N ALA A 155 -29.21 -3.39 16.46
CA ALA A 155 -30.13 -4.46 16.84
C ALA A 155 -31.20 -4.77 15.78
N SER A 156 -31.53 -3.82 14.90
CA SER A 156 -32.48 -4.01 13.81
C SER A 156 -31.84 -4.34 12.46
N SER A 157 -30.50 -4.45 12.39
CA SER A 157 -29.79 -4.63 11.11
C SER A 157 -30.18 -5.95 10.45
N ASP A 158 -30.23 -7.05 11.20
CA ASP A 158 -30.58 -8.37 10.67
C ASP A 158 -32.00 -8.40 10.10
N ALA A 159 -32.96 -7.83 10.84
CA ALA A 159 -34.34 -7.72 10.39
C ALA A 159 -34.45 -6.87 9.11
N ARG A 160 -33.71 -5.76 9.04
CA ARG A 160 -33.68 -4.90 7.85
C ARG A 160 -33.07 -5.61 6.64
N MET A 161 -32.00 -6.39 6.81
CA MET A 161 -31.41 -7.17 5.71
C MET A 161 -32.40 -8.22 5.21
N ALA A 162 -33.07 -8.94 6.13
CA ALA A 162 -34.08 -9.92 5.78
C ALA A 162 -35.29 -9.30 5.04
N GLU A 163 -35.77 -8.12 5.45
CA GLU A 163 -36.84 -7.38 4.75
C GLU A 163 -36.45 -6.99 3.32
N LEU A 164 -35.16 -6.74 3.07
CA LEU A 164 -34.61 -6.49 1.74
C LEU A 164 -34.33 -7.77 0.95
N GLY A 165 -34.57 -8.95 1.52
CA GLY A 165 -34.26 -10.24 0.92
C GLY A 165 -32.75 -10.54 0.86
N ILE A 166 -31.95 -9.90 1.71
CA ILE A 166 -30.50 -10.05 1.77
C ILE A 166 -30.14 -10.95 2.97
N THR A 167 -29.32 -11.98 2.71
CA THR A 167 -28.73 -12.84 3.73
C THR A 167 -27.23 -12.54 3.82
N ILE A 168 -26.69 -12.45 5.04
CA ILE A 168 -25.25 -12.28 5.29
C ILE A 168 -24.73 -13.61 5.83
N GLU A 169 -23.79 -14.23 5.12
CA GLU A 169 -23.19 -15.52 5.49
C GLU A 169 -21.66 -15.42 5.49
N PRO A 170 -20.95 -16.14 6.38
CA PRO A 170 -19.50 -16.25 6.30
C PRO A 170 -19.08 -16.89 4.98
N LEU A 171 -18.05 -16.33 4.32
CA LEU A 171 -17.52 -16.89 3.08
C LEU A 171 -17.16 -18.37 3.22
N SER A 172 -16.65 -18.79 4.39
CA SER A 172 -16.31 -20.18 4.68
C SER A 172 -17.49 -21.16 4.55
N GLU A 173 -18.71 -20.70 4.79
CA GLU A 173 -19.93 -21.51 4.63
C GLU A 173 -20.38 -21.54 3.17
N LEU A 174 -20.31 -20.38 2.48
CA LEU A 174 -20.65 -20.26 1.06
C LEU A 174 -19.72 -21.09 0.16
N MET A 175 -18.44 -21.19 0.51
CA MET A 175 -17.46 -22.00 -0.23
C MET A 175 -17.86 -23.48 -0.37
N ALA A 176 -18.63 -24.01 0.60
CA ALA A 176 -19.07 -25.40 0.56
C ALA A 176 -20.24 -25.62 -0.41
N SER A 177 -21.08 -24.60 -0.62
CA SER A 177 -22.28 -24.66 -1.46
C SER A 177 -22.07 -24.05 -2.85
N HIS A 178 -21.05 -23.20 -3.03
CA HIS A 178 -20.74 -22.50 -4.28
C HIS A 178 -19.32 -22.87 -4.72
N PRO A 179 -19.13 -23.97 -5.48
CA PRO A 179 -17.79 -24.42 -5.89
C PRO A 179 -17.05 -23.41 -6.78
N ASP A 180 -17.78 -22.52 -7.42
CA ASP A 180 -17.35 -21.42 -8.28
C ASP A 180 -17.26 -20.06 -7.54
N TRP A 181 -17.30 -20.04 -6.20
CA TRP A 181 -17.29 -18.81 -5.39
C TRP A 181 -16.17 -17.82 -5.75
N ARG A 182 -15.02 -18.30 -6.23
CA ARG A 182 -13.90 -17.44 -6.67
C ARG A 182 -14.22 -16.68 -7.94
N GLU A 183 -14.86 -17.36 -8.90
CA GLU A 183 -15.26 -16.75 -10.17
C GLU A 183 -16.38 -15.75 -9.92
N GLN A 184 -17.38 -16.12 -9.09
CA GLN A 184 -18.45 -15.20 -8.70
C GLN A 184 -17.92 -13.96 -7.95
N LEU A 185 -16.98 -14.14 -7.02
CA LEU A 185 -16.35 -13.02 -6.31
C LEU A 185 -15.56 -12.12 -7.27
N TYR A 186 -14.80 -12.72 -8.19
CA TYR A 186 -14.08 -11.98 -9.22
C TYR A 186 -15.02 -11.16 -10.11
N GLU A 187 -16.10 -11.77 -10.60
CA GLU A 187 -17.10 -11.07 -11.42
C GLU A 187 -17.73 -9.90 -10.66
N LEU A 188 -18.02 -10.10 -9.37
CA LEU A 188 -18.59 -9.08 -8.51
C LEU A 188 -17.61 -7.92 -8.27
N GLU A 189 -16.36 -8.22 -7.94
CA GLU A 189 -15.29 -7.22 -7.78
C GLU A 189 -15.12 -6.41 -9.08
N TRP A 190 -15.09 -7.10 -10.23
CA TRP A 190 -14.98 -6.44 -11.53
C TRP A 190 -16.14 -5.49 -11.81
N ILE A 191 -17.38 -5.85 -11.45
CA ILE A 191 -18.54 -4.95 -11.58
C ILE A 191 -18.36 -3.71 -10.70
N PHE A 192 -17.93 -3.88 -9.46
CA PHE A 192 -17.77 -2.77 -8.51
C PHE A 192 -16.64 -1.82 -8.89
N GLU A 193 -15.54 -2.36 -9.41
CA GLU A 193 -14.39 -1.57 -9.85
C GLU A 193 -14.77 -0.59 -10.98
N GLN A 194 -15.72 -0.93 -11.85
CA GLN A 194 -16.21 -0.03 -12.90
C GLN A 194 -16.91 1.22 -12.35
N ASP A 195 -17.44 1.17 -11.13
CA ASP A 195 -18.11 2.28 -10.46
C ASP A 195 -17.15 3.12 -9.60
N GLU A 196 -15.90 2.69 -9.43
CA GLU A 196 -14.89 3.42 -8.67
C GLU A 196 -14.31 4.58 -9.50
N PRO A 197 -14.37 5.84 -9.02
CA PRO A 197 -13.74 6.95 -9.71
C PRO A 197 -12.22 6.77 -9.77
N SER A 198 -11.71 6.47 -10.95
CA SER A 198 -10.27 6.45 -11.25
C SER A 198 -9.79 7.84 -11.69
N PRO A 199 -8.63 8.32 -11.19
CA PRO A 199 -7.97 9.51 -11.75
C PRO A 199 -7.34 9.26 -13.13
N ASP A 200 -7.15 7.99 -13.52
CA ASP A 200 -6.74 7.53 -14.86
C ASP A 200 -7.96 7.27 -15.76
#